data_AF-A0A847K8X6-F1
#
_entry.id   AF-A0A847K8X6-F1
#
_cell.length_a   1.000
_cell.length_b   1.000
_cell.length_c   1.000
_cell.angle_alpha   90.00
_cell.angle_beta   90.00
_cell.angle_gamma   90.00
#
_symmetry.space_group_name_H-M   'P 1'
#
loop_
_entity.id
_entity.type
_entity.pdbx_description
1 polymer ?
#
loop_
_entity_poly.entity_id
_entity_poly.type
_entity_poly.pdbx_seq_one_letter_code
_entity_poly.pdbx_strand_id
1 'polypeptide(L)'
;MRKTRIVGLILAVTLGLSACAVEAAVPEPVLDKEGTAVLANENYSAFATEVVDNIAVADEAFDASLLGDRVTGPFYYERAALYDLAWIVSSVTIDPVTINTDGPALVSGTAFPRTLATFDETVKSGMAGSISFWVQSSPRANYQLWGVVDMFENPPAVELAGALETKQDGFPQVEAADYVVDPTTVATAYADYVTNGEMGEVTFNENDPFKREVERQAQTLLDALEDKGTVESTLSIPDGELVGIATDTGGLVIATAVQLDTTVTKTDDDIILRLGSLFGALYSGEADGVVEVDSSVYATYYSTIAFYIPPAGSDDPVHVLGASDMMLYSVTKPEDE
;
A
#
# COMPACT_ATOMS: atom_id res chain seq x y z
N MET A 1 -23.93 -99.38 -9.38
CA MET A 1 -22.48 -99.68 -9.56
C MET A 1 -22.08 -99.33 -11.00
N ARG A 2 -20.90 -98.69 -11.23
CA ARG A 2 -20.30 -98.37 -12.56
C ARG A 2 -21.15 -97.42 -13.45
N LYS A 3 -20.69 -96.75 -14.52
CA LYS A 3 -19.41 -96.14 -15.05
C LYS A 3 -19.81 -95.40 -16.36
N THR A 4 -19.18 -94.36 -16.94
CA THR A 4 -18.14 -93.34 -16.59
C THR A 4 -18.07 -92.30 -17.73
N ARG A 5 -17.54 -91.08 -17.49
CA ARG A 5 -17.12 -90.03 -18.48
C ARG A 5 -18.28 -89.23 -19.10
N ILE A 6 -18.28 -87.88 -19.10
CA ILE A 6 -17.37 -86.91 -19.77
C ILE A 6 -17.34 -87.07 -21.30
N VAL A 7 -18.07 -86.20 -22.02
CA VAL A 7 -17.64 -85.42 -23.19
C VAL A 7 -18.47 -84.13 -23.17
N GLY A 8 -17.87 -82.97 -23.46
CA GLY A 8 -18.59 -81.68 -23.53
C GLY A 8 -18.93 -81.26 -24.96
N LEU A 9 -19.76 -80.23 -25.10
CA LEU A 9 -19.91 -79.48 -26.35
C LEU A 9 -20.07 -77.98 -26.03
N ILE A 10 -19.26 -77.16 -26.70
CA ILE A 10 -19.35 -75.70 -26.65
C ILE A 10 -20.37 -75.25 -27.69
N LEU A 11 -21.32 -74.40 -27.30
CA LEU A 11 -22.02 -73.51 -28.22
C LEU A 11 -22.33 -72.19 -27.51
N ALA A 12 -22.33 -71.08 -28.25
CA ALA A 12 -22.12 -69.73 -27.71
C ALA A 12 -23.32 -68.79 -27.91
N VAL A 13 -23.15 -67.55 -27.41
CA VAL A 13 -23.97 -66.32 -27.66
C VAL A 13 -25.36 -66.39 -26.97
N THR A 14 -25.77 -65.49 -26.07
CA THR A 14 -25.94 -64.02 -26.24
C THR A 14 -26.01 -63.25 -24.91
N LEU A 15 -25.39 -62.06 -24.92
CA LEU A 15 -25.69 -60.81 -24.20
C LEU A 15 -26.78 -60.81 -23.08
N GLY A 16 -26.35 -60.36 -21.89
CA GLY A 16 -27.22 -59.98 -20.78
C GLY A 16 -26.49 -59.07 -19.78
N LEU A 17 -26.20 -57.82 -20.17
CA LEU A 17 -25.71 -56.80 -19.24
C LEU A 17 -26.84 -56.39 -18.29
N SER A 18 -26.82 -56.90 -17.06
CA SER A 18 -27.53 -56.29 -15.93
C SER A 18 -26.53 -55.63 -15.00
N ALA A 19 -25.98 -54.51 -15.46
CA ALA A 19 -25.25 -53.60 -14.61
C ALA A 19 -26.25 -52.92 -13.66
N CYS A 20 -26.42 -53.47 -12.46
CA CYS A 20 -26.97 -52.73 -11.33
C CYS A 20 -25.94 -51.69 -10.88
N ALA A 21 -25.75 -50.65 -11.70
CA ALA A 21 -25.23 -49.39 -11.21
C ALA A 21 -26.30 -48.85 -10.24
N VAL A 22 -26.10 -49.13 -8.95
CA VAL A 22 -26.70 -48.28 -7.92
C VAL A 22 -26.19 -46.89 -8.21
N GLU A 23 -27.11 -46.00 -8.54
CA GLU A 23 -26.87 -44.57 -8.64
C GLU A 23 -26.54 -44.09 -7.24
N ALA A 24 -25.26 -44.21 -6.89
CA ALA A 24 -24.71 -43.70 -5.65
C ALA A 24 -24.95 -42.18 -5.70
N ALA A 25 -25.89 -41.71 -4.88
CA ALA A 25 -26.12 -40.29 -4.71
C ALA A 25 -24.76 -39.65 -4.43
N VAL A 26 -24.35 -38.72 -5.30
CA VAL A 26 -23.14 -37.93 -5.08
C VAL A 26 -23.32 -37.28 -3.71
N PRO A 27 -22.41 -37.53 -2.74
CA PRO A 27 -22.56 -36.92 -1.43
C PRO A 27 -22.54 -35.41 -1.62
N GLU A 28 -23.63 -34.75 -1.25
CA GLU A 28 -23.67 -33.29 -1.20
C GLU A 28 -22.53 -32.83 -0.26
N PRO A 29 -21.74 -31.82 -0.64
CA PRO A 29 -20.66 -31.36 0.19
C PRO A 29 -21.23 -30.82 1.50
N VAL A 30 -20.99 -31.54 2.58
CA VAL A 30 -21.25 -31.05 3.93
C VAL A 30 -20.29 -29.88 4.14
N LEU A 31 -20.82 -28.65 4.13
CA LEU A 31 -20.08 -27.48 4.60
C LEU A 31 -19.81 -27.68 6.08
N ASP A 32 -18.57 -28.06 6.39
CA ASP A 32 -18.14 -28.21 7.77
C ASP A 32 -18.22 -26.83 8.45
N LYS A 33 -18.85 -26.80 9.62
CA LYS A 33 -19.24 -25.58 10.32
C LYS A 33 -18.38 -25.39 11.56
N GLU A 34 -17.09 -25.20 11.37
CA GLU A 34 -16.28 -24.37 12.28
C GLU A 34 -15.44 -23.40 11.46
N GLY A 35 -15.36 -22.15 11.91
CA GLY A 35 -14.60 -21.11 11.24
C GLY A 35 -13.10 -21.34 11.43
N THR A 36 -12.48 -22.02 10.48
CA THR A 36 -11.02 -21.93 10.31
C THR A 36 -10.68 -20.50 9.92
N ALA A 37 -9.71 -19.89 10.62
CA ALA A 37 -9.18 -18.58 10.29
C ALA A 37 -8.96 -18.47 8.77
N VAL A 38 -9.66 -17.52 8.12
CA VAL A 38 -9.79 -17.52 6.65
C VAL A 38 -8.43 -17.29 5.96
N LEU A 39 -7.46 -16.76 6.70
CA LEU A 39 -6.04 -16.95 6.47
C LEU A 39 -5.41 -17.51 7.76
N ALA A 40 -4.80 -18.69 7.69
CA ALA A 40 -4.00 -19.21 8.81
C ALA A 40 -2.70 -18.39 8.94
N ASN A 41 -2.28 -18.06 10.16
CA ASN A 41 -1.07 -17.25 10.41
C ASN A 41 0.19 -17.87 9.75
N GLU A 42 0.29 -19.20 9.69
CA GLU A 42 1.37 -19.90 8.99
C GLU A 42 1.43 -19.57 7.49
N ASN A 43 0.27 -19.37 6.85
CA ASN A 43 0.20 -18.96 5.44
C ASN A 43 0.64 -17.50 5.27
N TYR A 44 0.27 -16.61 6.20
CA TYR A 44 0.72 -15.22 6.20
C TYR A 44 2.24 -15.13 6.35
N SER A 45 2.80 -15.72 7.42
CA SER A 45 4.25 -15.69 7.68
C SER A 45 5.06 -16.23 6.51
N ALA A 46 4.60 -17.30 5.86
CA ALA A 46 5.25 -17.85 4.67
C ALA A 46 5.33 -16.85 3.50
N PHE A 47 4.21 -16.21 3.10
CA PHE A 47 4.25 -15.28 1.96
C PHE A 47 4.80 -13.89 2.33
N ALA A 48 4.67 -13.47 3.59
CA ALA A 48 5.22 -12.20 4.06
C ALA A 48 6.76 -12.27 4.10
N THR A 49 7.31 -13.40 4.56
CA THR A 49 8.76 -13.66 4.51
C THR A 49 9.26 -13.72 3.06
N GLU A 50 8.55 -14.42 2.17
CA GLU A 50 8.87 -14.44 0.72
C GLU A 50 8.98 -13.02 0.13
N VAL A 51 8.08 -12.12 0.50
CA VAL A 51 8.10 -10.73 0.04
C VAL A 51 9.23 -9.91 0.65
N VAL A 52 9.50 -10.06 1.96
CA VAL A 52 10.63 -9.39 2.61
C VAL A 52 11.97 -9.84 2.03
N ASP A 53 12.13 -11.13 1.76
CA ASP A 53 13.33 -11.68 1.10
C ASP A 53 13.50 -11.12 -0.33
N ASN A 54 12.41 -11.04 -1.11
CA ASN A 54 12.45 -10.43 -2.46
C ASN A 54 12.79 -8.93 -2.41
N ILE A 55 12.24 -8.18 -1.44
CA ILE A 55 12.55 -6.75 -1.25
C ILE A 55 14.02 -6.58 -0.89
N ALA A 56 14.59 -7.42 -0.02
CA ALA A 56 16.01 -7.35 0.33
C ALA A 56 16.93 -7.62 -0.89
N VAL A 57 16.54 -8.54 -1.77
CA VAL A 57 17.26 -8.82 -3.03
C VAL A 57 17.12 -7.67 -4.03
N ALA A 58 15.94 -7.06 -4.14
CA ALA A 58 15.71 -5.88 -4.98
C ALA A 58 16.47 -4.65 -4.47
N ASP A 59 16.55 -4.46 -3.14
CA ASP A 59 17.29 -3.41 -2.46
C ASP A 59 18.81 -3.53 -2.66
N GLU A 60 19.38 -4.74 -2.65
CA GLU A 60 20.81 -4.95 -2.94
C GLU A 60 21.15 -4.72 -4.42
N ALA A 61 20.20 -4.99 -5.33
CA ALA A 61 20.38 -4.89 -6.77
C ALA A 61 20.01 -3.52 -7.39
N PHE A 62 19.23 -2.70 -6.66
CA PHE A 62 18.52 -1.53 -7.18
C PHE A 62 17.63 -1.90 -8.40
N ASP A 63 16.85 -2.99 -8.29
CA ASP A 63 16.06 -3.55 -9.40
C ASP A 63 14.63 -3.89 -8.98
N ALA A 64 13.68 -3.04 -9.40
CA ALA A 64 12.25 -3.20 -9.12
C ALA A 64 11.64 -4.48 -9.73
N SER A 65 12.26 -5.07 -10.76
CA SER A 65 11.78 -6.32 -11.34
C SER A 65 11.97 -7.53 -10.41
N LEU A 66 12.83 -7.41 -9.38
CA LEU A 66 13.08 -8.45 -8.38
C LEU A 66 12.09 -8.42 -7.20
N LEU A 67 11.27 -7.38 -7.07
CA LEU A 67 10.22 -7.28 -6.03
C LEU A 67 9.16 -8.41 -6.15
N GLY A 68 8.92 -8.89 -7.37
CA GLY A 68 8.03 -10.01 -7.67
C GLY A 68 6.53 -9.68 -7.63
N ASP A 69 5.71 -10.63 -8.10
CA ASP A 69 4.25 -10.45 -8.33
C ASP A 69 3.43 -10.14 -7.05
N ARG A 70 4.03 -10.26 -5.87
CA ARG A 70 3.39 -9.96 -4.58
C ARG A 70 3.61 -8.52 -4.10
N VAL A 71 4.29 -7.67 -4.86
CA VAL A 71 4.41 -6.24 -4.57
C VAL A 71 3.62 -5.44 -5.62
N THR A 72 2.86 -4.43 -5.19
CA THR A 72 1.96 -3.66 -6.05
C THR A 72 1.71 -2.25 -5.47
N GLY A 73 0.88 -1.46 -6.15
CA GLY A 73 0.42 -0.16 -5.66
C GLY A 73 1.55 0.84 -5.38
N PRO A 74 1.35 1.80 -4.46
CA PRO A 74 2.34 2.83 -4.17
C PRO A 74 3.68 2.26 -3.67
N PHE A 75 3.71 1.16 -2.91
CA PHE A 75 4.97 0.57 -2.46
C PHE A 75 5.88 0.15 -3.64
N TYR A 76 5.30 -0.37 -4.73
CA TYR A 76 6.07 -0.67 -5.95
C TYR A 76 6.67 0.59 -6.57
N TYR A 77 5.86 1.65 -6.71
CA TYR A 77 6.28 2.90 -7.35
C TYR A 77 7.33 3.66 -6.52
N GLU A 78 7.16 3.70 -5.19
CA GLU A 78 8.10 4.28 -4.23
C GLU A 78 9.46 3.56 -4.29
N ARG A 79 9.47 2.21 -4.24
CA ARG A 79 10.72 1.44 -4.34
C ARG A 79 11.39 1.57 -5.70
N ALA A 80 10.62 1.57 -6.80
CA ALA A 80 11.17 1.77 -8.14
C ALA A 80 11.88 3.13 -8.28
N ALA A 81 11.24 4.22 -7.83
CA ALA A 81 11.84 5.56 -7.83
C ALA A 81 13.11 5.64 -6.97
N LEU A 82 13.08 5.00 -5.78
CA LEU A 82 14.26 4.91 -4.91
C LEU A 82 15.43 4.18 -5.57
N TYR A 83 15.16 3.10 -6.30
CA TYR A 83 16.17 2.34 -7.04
C TYR A 83 16.76 3.13 -8.21
N ASP A 84 15.93 3.81 -9.01
CA ASP A 84 16.39 4.67 -10.10
C ASP A 84 17.31 5.78 -9.58
N LEU A 85 16.95 6.40 -8.45
CA LEU A 85 17.78 7.39 -7.76
C LEU A 85 19.07 6.81 -7.19
N ALA A 86 19.02 5.63 -6.56
CA ALA A 86 20.20 4.97 -6.00
C ALA A 86 21.20 4.51 -7.07
N TRP A 87 20.71 4.17 -8.27
CA TRP A 87 21.53 3.86 -9.43
C TRP A 87 22.31 5.07 -9.96
N ILE A 88 21.70 6.27 -9.91
CA ILE A 88 22.33 7.52 -10.35
C ILE A 88 23.23 8.11 -9.25
N VAL A 89 22.77 8.11 -7.98
CA VAL A 89 23.37 8.87 -6.88
C VAL A 89 23.76 7.94 -5.72
N SER A 90 25.04 7.60 -5.63
CA SER A 90 25.58 6.64 -4.64
C SER A 90 25.51 7.07 -3.16
N SER A 91 25.05 8.28 -2.86
CA SER A 91 24.75 8.74 -1.50
C SER A 91 23.28 8.55 -1.09
N VAL A 92 22.41 8.12 -2.01
CA VAL A 92 21.04 7.70 -1.68
C VAL A 92 21.13 6.39 -0.92
N THR A 93 20.58 6.38 0.29
CA THR A 93 20.52 5.20 1.15
C THR A 93 19.17 4.52 0.99
N ILE A 94 19.18 3.19 0.93
CA ILE A 94 17.97 2.39 0.93
C ILE A 94 17.78 1.81 2.32
N ASP A 95 16.78 2.33 3.05
CA ASP A 95 16.46 1.82 4.37
C ASP A 95 15.62 0.53 4.27
N PRO A 96 15.95 -0.52 5.03
CA PRO A 96 15.19 -1.76 5.02
C PRO A 96 13.73 -1.56 5.41
N VAL A 97 12.82 -2.19 4.67
CA VAL A 97 11.40 -2.23 5.05
C VAL A 97 11.22 -3.00 6.37
N THR A 98 10.28 -2.57 7.20
CA THR A 98 9.92 -3.27 8.44
C THR A 98 8.48 -3.78 8.31
N ILE A 99 8.34 -5.10 8.28
CA ILE A 99 7.07 -5.82 8.12
C ILE A 99 7.07 -6.96 9.14
N ASN A 100 6.05 -6.98 10.01
CA ASN A 100 5.87 -8.06 10.96
C ASN A 100 5.40 -9.33 10.23
N THR A 101 6.28 -10.30 10.00
CA THR A 101 5.95 -11.56 9.32
C THR A 101 5.25 -12.57 10.24
N ASP A 102 5.49 -12.52 11.54
CA ASP A 102 5.09 -13.57 12.48
C ASP A 102 3.90 -13.18 13.39
N GLY A 103 3.48 -11.92 13.33
CA GLY A 103 2.36 -11.35 14.07
C GLY A 103 0.98 -11.74 13.53
N PRO A 104 -0.10 -11.31 14.22
CA PRO A 104 -1.47 -11.53 13.78
C PRO A 104 -1.77 -10.73 12.50
N ALA A 105 -2.23 -11.44 11.46
CA ALA A 105 -2.72 -10.83 10.23
C ALA A 105 -4.22 -10.55 10.34
N LEU A 106 -4.60 -9.27 10.34
CA LEU A 106 -5.97 -8.83 10.52
C LEU A 106 -6.57 -8.46 9.16
N VAL A 107 -7.77 -8.98 8.84
CA VAL A 107 -8.40 -8.77 7.52
C VAL A 107 -9.67 -7.94 7.65
N SER A 108 -9.82 -6.94 6.78
CA SER A 108 -10.88 -5.92 6.82
C SER A 108 -12.29 -6.51 6.88
N GLY A 109 -12.56 -7.57 6.09
CA GLY A 109 -13.83 -8.29 6.12
C GLY A 109 -14.06 -9.20 4.91
N THR A 110 -15.33 -9.43 4.56
CA THR A 110 -15.76 -10.25 3.41
C THR A 110 -15.87 -9.50 2.08
N ALA A 111 -15.81 -8.17 2.07
CA ALA A 111 -15.81 -7.36 0.85
C ALA A 111 -14.58 -7.61 -0.04
N PHE A 112 -14.64 -7.16 -1.30
CA PHE A 112 -13.48 -7.13 -2.21
C PHE A 112 -13.43 -5.76 -2.93
N PRO A 113 -12.24 -5.16 -3.16
CA PRO A 113 -10.93 -5.60 -2.65
C PRO A 113 -10.89 -5.54 -1.12
N ARG A 114 -10.23 -6.49 -0.46
CA ARG A 114 -10.05 -6.47 1.00
C ARG A 114 -8.61 -6.20 1.38
N THR A 115 -8.46 -5.52 2.50
CA THR A 115 -7.18 -5.21 3.11
C THR A 115 -6.85 -6.27 4.16
N LEU A 116 -5.61 -6.74 4.16
CA LEU A 116 -4.97 -7.37 5.30
C LEU A 116 -3.97 -6.36 5.85
N ALA A 117 -3.99 -6.13 7.16
CA ALA A 117 -3.06 -5.25 7.84
C ALA A 117 -2.28 -6.02 8.92
N THR A 118 -1.01 -5.68 9.08
CA THR A 118 -0.18 -6.09 10.23
C THR A 118 0.53 -4.88 10.81
N PHE A 119 0.79 -4.95 12.11
CA PHE A 119 1.50 -3.92 12.86
C PHE A 119 2.83 -4.51 13.39
N ASP A 120 3.90 -3.74 13.26
CA ASP A 120 5.22 -4.04 13.81
C ASP A 120 5.57 -3.02 14.90
N GLU A 121 5.85 -3.50 16.11
CA GLU A 121 6.26 -2.69 17.27
C GLU A 121 7.75 -2.32 17.24
N THR A 122 8.50 -2.70 16.20
CA THR A 122 9.93 -2.38 16.06
C THR A 122 10.13 -0.89 15.84
N VAL A 123 10.37 -0.19 16.95
CA VAL A 123 10.71 1.24 17.00
C VAL A 123 11.98 1.53 16.18
N LYS A 124 11.80 2.07 14.97
CA LYS A 124 12.83 2.87 14.29
C LYS A 124 13.05 4.17 15.07
N SER A 125 14.20 4.82 14.87
CA SER A 125 14.52 6.07 15.58
C SER A 125 13.52 7.18 15.26
N GLY A 126 12.63 7.49 16.20
CA GLY A 126 11.59 8.51 16.05
C GLY A 126 10.29 8.02 15.40
N MET A 127 10.04 6.70 15.38
CA MET A 127 8.79 6.10 14.89
C MET A 127 8.21 5.15 15.93
N ALA A 128 6.88 5.07 16.04
CA ALA A 128 6.18 4.23 17.01
C ALA A 128 6.04 2.76 16.58
N GLY A 129 6.35 2.46 15.32
CA GLY A 129 6.19 1.14 14.69
C GLY A 129 5.94 1.30 13.19
N SER A 130 5.51 0.23 12.51
CA SER A 130 5.04 0.30 11.12
C SER A 130 3.72 -0.46 10.93
N ILE A 131 2.90 -0.01 9.98
CA ILE A 131 1.72 -0.76 9.50
C ILE A 131 2.00 -1.18 8.05
N SER A 132 1.89 -2.47 7.76
CA SER A 132 1.91 -2.97 6.39
C SER A 132 0.48 -3.27 5.91
N PHE A 133 0.15 -2.80 4.71
CA PHE A 133 -1.15 -2.96 4.07
C PHE A 133 -1.04 -3.85 2.84
N TRP A 134 -1.88 -4.88 2.78
CA TRP A 134 -1.89 -5.89 1.75
C TRP A 134 -3.27 -5.96 1.11
N VAL A 135 -3.35 -5.97 -0.21
CA VAL A 135 -4.63 -6.01 -0.94
C VAL A 135 -4.85 -7.40 -1.54
N GLN A 136 -6.07 -7.91 -1.42
CA GLN A 136 -6.57 -9.03 -2.22
C GLN A 136 -7.77 -8.55 -3.04
N SER A 137 -7.59 -8.47 -4.37
CA SER A 137 -8.57 -7.93 -5.30
C SER A 137 -9.78 -8.84 -5.58
N SER A 138 -9.65 -10.15 -5.36
CA SER A 138 -10.74 -11.12 -5.57
C SER A 138 -10.53 -12.39 -4.73
N PRO A 139 -11.56 -13.24 -4.53
CA PRO A 139 -11.47 -14.45 -3.69
C PRO A 139 -10.38 -15.47 -4.07
N ARG A 140 -9.77 -15.34 -5.25
CA ARG A 140 -8.70 -16.22 -5.77
C ARG A 140 -7.41 -15.48 -6.11
N ALA A 141 -7.37 -14.17 -5.93
CA ALA A 141 -6.12 -13.40 -6.05
C ALA A 141 -5.19 -13.76 -4.88
N ASN A 142 -3.90 -13.55 -5.06
CA ASN A 142 -2.97 -13.51 -3.94
C ASN A 142 -3.18 -12.20 -3.14
N TYR A 143 -2.81 -12.19 -1.86
CA TYR A 143 -2.48 -10.93 -1.20
C TYR A 143 -1.18 -10.38 -1.79
N GLN A 144 -1.19 -9.08 -2.09
CA GLN A 144 -0.05 -8.32 -2.58
C GLN A 144 0.22 -7.17 -1.60
N LEU A 145 1.47 -6.93 -1.24
CA LEU A 145 1.89 -5.77 -0.46
C LEU A 145 1.62 -4.52 -1.30
N TRP A 146 0.82 -3.62 -0.76
CA TRP A 146 0.35 -2.41 -1.43
C TRP A 146 1.03 -1.15 -0.86
N GLY A 147 1.25 -1.12 0.46
CA GLY A 147 1.86 0.00 1.17
C GLY A 147 2.48 -0.42 2.50
N VAL A 148 3.51 0.28 2.94
CA VAL A 148 4.04 0.21 4.31
C VAL A 148 4.18 1.63 4.81
N VAL A 149 3.65 1.90 5.99
CA VAL A 149 3.64 3.22 6.62
C VAL A 149 4.36 3.13 7.96
N ASP A 150 5.40 3.93 8.14
CA ASP A 150 6.04 4.10 9.45
C ASP A 150 5.21 5.07 10.29
N MET A 151 4.84 4.66 11.50
CA MET A 151 3.98 5.45 12.39
C MET A 151 4.80 6.52 13.10
N PHE A 152 4.28 7.74 13.13
CA PHE A 152 4.90 8.88 13.79
C PHE A 152 4.99 8.72 15.31
N GLU A 153 5.84 9.51 15.97
CA GLU A 153 5.98 9.48 17.44
C GLU A 153 4.66 9.77 18.16
N ASN A 154 4.32 8.94 19.16
CA ASN A 154 3.15 9.08 20.02
C ASN A 154 1.80 9.15 19.24
N PRO A 155 1.48 8.14 18.40
CA PRO A 155 0.18 8.09 17.75
C PRO A 155 -0.93 7.88 18.80
N PRO A 156 -2.20 8.15 18.49
CA PRO A 156 -3.31 7.72 19.33
C PRO A 156 -3.23 6.19 19.56
N ALA A 157 -3.68 5.73 20.73
CA ALA A 157 -3.76 4.31 21.02
C ALA A 157 -4.84 3.67 20.14
N VAL A 158 -4.42 3.02 19.06
CA VAL A 158 -5.27 2.42 18.04
C VAL A 158 -4.96 0.93 17.96
N GLU A 159 -5.90 0.10 18.41
CA GLU A 159 -5.83 -1.36 18.21
C GLU A 159 -6.65 -1.74 16.96
N LEU A 160 -5.98 -2.36 15.99
CA LEU A 160 -6.62 -2.81 14.75
C LEU A 160 -7.52 -4.02 15.00
N ALA A 161 -8.67 -4.09 14.31
CA ALA A 161 -9.64 -5.18 14.42
C ALA A 161 -10.02 -5.74 13.03
N GLY A 162 -9.82 -7.04 12.85
CA GLY A 162 -10.27 -7.75 11.65
C GLY A 162 -11.73 -8.19 11.76
N ALA A 163 -12.54 -7.95 10.73
CA ALA A 163 -13.98 -8.27 10.72
C ALA A 163 -14.34 -9.54 9.90
N LEU A 164 -13.33 -10.26 9.40
CA LEU A 164 -13.53 -11.46 8.58
C LEU A 164 -14.08 -12.65 9.37
N GLU A 165 -13.61 -12.85 10.61
CA GLU A 165 -14.09 -13.94 11.48
C GLU A 165 -15.54 -13.71 11.96
N THR A 166 -15.95 -12.44 12.10
CA THR A 166 -17.35 -12.04 12.38
C THR A 166 -18.23 -12.02 11.14
N LYS A 167 -17.65 -12.23 9.94
CA LYS A 167 -18.32 -12.23 8.62
C LYS A 167 -19.03 -10.91 8.31
N GLN A 168 -18.45 -9.80 8.75
CA GLN A 168 -18.86 -8.47 8.33
C GLN A 168 -18.13 -8.12 7.03
N ASP A 169 -18.77 -7.33 6.17
CA ASP A 169 -18.18 -6.95 4.89
C ASP A 169 -16.92 -6.11 5.06
N GLY A 170 -16.93 -5.16 6.00
CA GLY A 170 -15.79 -4.34 6.36
C GLY A 170 -15.33 -3.43 5.20
N PHE A 171 -14.22 -2.73 5.37
CA PHE A 171 -13.71 -1.81 4.34
C PHE A 171 -13.44 -2.55 3.01
N PRO A 172 -13.89 -2.03 1.85
CA PRO A 172 -14.47 -0.68 1.60
C PRO A 172 -15.99 -0.54 1.78
N GLN A 173 -16.72 -1.58 2.22
CA GLN A 173 -18.16 -1.53 2.48
C GLN A 173 -18.43 -1.10 3.94
N VAL A 174 -18.19 0.18 4.23
CA VAL A 174 -18.47 0.80 5.53
C VAL A 174 -19.47 1.94 5.39
N GLU A 175 -20.29 2.18 6.42
CA GLU A 175 -21.28 3.25 6.41
C GLU A 175 -20.65 4.55 6.95
N ALA A 176 -20.71 5.65 6.19
CA ALA A 176 -20.14 6.93 6.61
C ALA A 176 -20.71 7.46 7.95
N ALA A 177 -21.93 7.03 8.32
CA ALA A 177 -22.58 7.39 9.57
C ALA A 177 -21.99 6.70 10.82
N ASP A 178 -21.10 5.73 10.66
CA ASP A 178 -20.40 5.05 11.77
C ASP A 178 -19.14 5.82 12.23
N TYR A 179 -18.77 6.91 11.54
CA TYR A 179 -17.54 7.69 11.77
C TYR A 179 -17.81 9.19 12.00
N VAL A 180 -16.83 9.92 12.53
CA VAL A 180 -16.94 11.39 12.71
C VAL A 180 -16.99 12.16 11.39
N VAL A 181 -16.39 11.62 10.32
CA VAL A 181 -16.39 12.14 8.95
C VAL A 181 -16.49 10.98 7.96
N ASP A 182 -16.99 11.23 6.75
CA ASP A 182 -17.03 10.21 5.68
C ASP A 182 -15.59 9.79 5.30
N PRO A 183 -15.21 8.51 5.49
CA PRO A 183 -13.85 8.05 5.21
C PRO A 183 -13.37 8.30 3.78
N THR A 184 -14.28 8.36 2.82
CA THR A 184 -13.94 8.58 1.40
C THR A 184 -13.49 10.02 1.11
N THR A 185 -13.77 10.96 2.01
CA THR A 185 -13.43 12.39 1.85
C THR A 185 -12.12 12.78 2.54
N VAL A 186 -11.63 11.96 3.47
CA VAL A 186 -10.49 12.27 4.35
C VAL A 186 -9.20 12.54 3.56
N ALA A 187 -8.87 11.69 2.59
CA ALA A 187 -7.66 11.83 1.77
C ALA A 187 -7.62 13.18 1.03
N THR A 188 -8.70 13.52 0.33
CA THR A 188 -8.81 14.80 -0.41
C THR A 188 -8.80 16.00 0.52
N ALA A 189 -9.52 15.93 1.65
CA ALA A 189 -9.53 17.01 2.62
C ALA A 189 -8.16 17.24 3.27
N TYR A 190 -7.35 16.19 3.42
CA TYR A 190 -5.96 16.31 3.87
C TYR A 190 -5.06 16.92 2.79
N ALA A 191 -5.23 16.53 1.53
CA ALA A 191 -4.52 17.12 0.39
C ALA A 191 -4.80 18.63 0.25
N ASP A 192 -6.06 19.04 0.43
CA ASP A 192 -6.45 20.45 0.50
C ASP A 192 -5.83 21.16 1.72
N TYR A 193 -5.79 20.53 2.89
CA TYR A 193 -5.18 21.11 4.10
C TYR A 193 -3.66 21.33 3.95
N VAL A 194 -2.93 20.36 3.42
CA VAL A 194 -1.48 20.50 3.19
C VAL A 194 -1.19 21.59 2.15
N THR A 195 -1.96 21.62 1.05
CA THR A 195 -1.76 22.58 -0.05
C THR A 195 -2.13 24.02 0.34
N ASN A 196 -3.27 24.22 1.02
CA ASN A 196 -3.77 25.56 1.34
C ASN A 196 -3.29 26.08 2.71
N GLY A 197 -2.74 25.20 3.56
CA GLY A 197 -2.26 25.53 4.91
C GLY A 197 -3.36 25.65 5.99
N GLU A 198 -4.64 25.71 5.59
CA GLU A 198 -5.81 25.82 6.48
C GLU A 198 -6.72 24.58 6.34
N MET A 199 -7.27 24.10 7.46
CA MET A 199 -8.17 22.94 7.46
C MET A 199 -9.57 23.32 6.92
N GLY A 200 -10.21 22.38 6.21
CA GLY A 200 -11.59 22.50 5.75
C GLY A 200 -12.62 22.05 6.79
N GLU A 201 -13.70 21.39 6.34
CA GLU A 201 -14.71 20.81 7.24
C GLU A 201 -14.18 19.59 8.03
N VAL A 202 -13.22 18.85 7.47
CA VAL A 202 -12.52 17.77 8.17
C VAL A 202 -11.40 18.36 9.01
N THR A 203 -11.43 18.11 10.32
CA THR A 203 -10.37 18.50 11.25
C THR A 203 -9.32 17.38 11.35
N PHE A 204 -8.05 17.78 11.36
CA PHE A 204 -6.91 16.89 11.56
C PHE A 204 -6.19 17.25 12.86
N ASN A 205 -5.30 16.38 13.35
CA ASN A 205 -4.33 16.80 14.35
C ASN A 205 -3.40 17.89 13.78
N GLU A 206 -3.23 19.00 14.49
CA GLU A 206 -2.39 20.11 14.02
C GLU A 206 -0.91 19.71 13.89
N ASN A 207 -0.25 20.22 12.85
CA ASN A 207 1.21 20.15 12.65
C ASN A 207 1.77 18.71 12.69
N ASP A 208 1.08 17.78 12.01
CA ASP A 208 1.58 16.43 11.84
C ASP A 208 2.95 16.40 11.13
N PRO A 209 3.77 15.36 11.35
CA PRO A 209 5.11 15.28 10.77
C PRO A 209 5.18 15.29 9.23
N PHE A 210 4.17 14.77 8.51
CA PHE A 210 4.18 14.79 7.04
C PHE A 210 3.99 16.21 6.51
N LYS A 211 2.98 16.95 7.01
CA LYS A 211 2.77 18.35 6.61
C LYS A 211 4.00 19.22 6.90
N ARG A 212 4.64 19.04 8.06
CA ARG A 212 5.90 19.74 8.39
C ARG A 212 7.05 19.38 7.46
N GLU A 213 7.11 18.14 6.97
CA GLU A 213 8.15 17.73 6.02
C GLU A 213 7.95 18.38 4.64
N VAL A 214 6.70 18.45 4.15
CA VAL A 214 6.35 19.20 2.93
C VAL A 214 6.74 20.67 3.06
N GLU A 215 6.36 21.33 4.16
CA GLU A 215 6.71 22.73 4.44
C GLU A 215 8.24 22.93 4.52
N ARG A 216 8.95 22.02 5.18
CA ARG A 216 10.41 22.05 5.31
C ARG A 216 11.10 21.86 3.96
N GLN A 217 10.60 20.96 3.12
CA GLN A 217 11.12 20.72 1.77
C GLN A 217 10.99 21.99 0.90
N ALA A 218 9.79 22.58 0.86
CA ALA A 218 9.52 23.81 0.13
C ALA A 218 10.39 24.98 0.63
N GLN A 219 10.51 25.17 1.94
CA GLN A 219 11.37 26.21 2.53
C GLN A 219 12.85 25.97 2.23
N THR A 220 13.33 24.73 2.27
CA THR A 220 14.73 24.39 1.96
C THR A 220 15.07 24.74 0.50
N LEU A 221 14.13 24.50 -0.42
CA LEU A 221 14.28 24.90 -1.82
C LEU A 221 14.25 26.42 -1.98
N LEU A 222 13.30 27.11 -1.35
CA LEU A 222 13.19 28.56 -1.40
C LEU A 222 14.45 29.26 -0.86
N ASP A 223 14.99 28.79 0.27
CA ASP A 223 16.23 29.30 0.87
C ASP A 223 17.43 29.11 -0.08
N ALA A 224 17.47 28.03 -0.87
CA ALA A 224 18.52 27.78 -1.86
C ALA A 224 18.39 28.64 -3.14
N LEU A 225 17.18 29.13 -3.45
CA LEU A 225 16.91 30.03 -4.58
C LEU A 225 17.22 31.49 -4.27
N GLU A 226 17.21 31.88 -2.98
CA GLU A 226 17.28 33.28 -2.52
C GLU A 226 16.13 34.12 -3.13
N ASP A 227 16.44 35.12 -3.97
CA ASP A 227 15.48 35.97 -4.68
C ASP A 227 15.24 35.56 -6.16
N LYS A 228 15.88 34.47 -6.60
CA LYS A 228 15.98 34.06 -8.02
C LYS A 228 14.87 33.12 -8.50
N GLY A 229 14.01 32.68 -7.60
CA GLY A 229 12.90 31.80 -7.92
C GLY A 229 11.82 31.77 -6.83
N THR A 230 10.69 31.16 -7.16
CA THR A 230 9.62 30.78 -6.24
C THR A 230 9.45 29.28 -6.20
N VAL A 231 8.86 28.77 -5.12
CA VAL A 231 8.50 27.36 -4.94
C VAL A 231 7.02 27.30 -4.62
N GLU A 232 6.28 26.48 -5.36
CA GLU A 232 4.87 26.16 -5.11
C GLU A 232 4.73 24.65 -5.05
N SER A 233 4.04 24.12 -4.04
CA SER A 233 3.85 22.67 -3.85
C SER A 233 2.37 22.35 -3.67
N THR A 234 1.87 21.36 -4.38
CA THR A 234 0.47 20.89 -4.33
C THR A 234 0.45 19.41 -3.98
N LEU A 235 -0.33 19.03 -2.95
CA LEU A 235 -0.57 17.62 -2.63
C LEU A 235 -1.86 17.17 -3.32
N SER A 236 -1.84 15.97 -3.90
CA SER A 236 -2.99 15.34 -4.56
C SER A 236 -3.05 13.83 -4.26
N ILE A 237 -4.20 13.21 -4.58
CA ILE A 237 -4.44 11.78 -4.36
C ILE A 237 -4.47 11.05 -5.72
N PRO A 238 -3.38 10.40 -6.14
CA PRO A 238 -3.34 9.64 -7.40
C PRO A 238 -4.27 8.42 -7.33
N ASP A 239 -5.03 8.19 -8.41
CA ASP A 239 -5.99 7.10 -8.64
C ASP A 239 -7.10 6.86 -7.59
N GLY A 240 -7.09 7.55 -6.45
CA GLY A 240 -8.11 7.48 -5.41
C GLY A 240 -8.20 6.13 -4.69
N GLU A 241 -7.18 5.28 -4.80
CA GLU A 241 -7.21 3.98 -4.13
C GLU A 241 -7.06 4.15 -2.61
N LEU A 242 -7.99 3.54 -1.89
CA LEU A 242 -8.02 3.47 -0.44
C LEU A 242 -7.93 2.01 -0.01
N VAL A 243 -7.09 1.74 0.98
CA VAL A 243 -7.08 0.51 1.78
C VAL A 243 -7.48 0.84 3.20
N GLY A 244 -8.01 -0.12 3.95
CA GLY A 244 -8.47 0.18 5.31
C GLY A 244 -8.91 -1.01 6.15
N ILE A 245 -8.90 -0.82 7.46
CA ILE A 245 -9.24 -1.82 8.47
C ILE A 245 -9.87 -1.14 9.70
N ALA A 246 -10.86 -1.79 10.31
CA ALA A 246 -11.54 -1.26 11.50
C ALA A 246 -10.61 -1.25 12.73
N THR A 247 -11.00 -0.50 13.77
CA THR A 247 -10.40 -0.57 15.09
C THR A 247 -11.33 -1.27 16.09
N ASP A 248 -10.77 -1.80 17.17
CA ASP A 248 -11.51 -2.45 18.27
C ASP A 248 -12.57 -1.53 18.92
N THR A 249 -12.27 -0.23 18.87
CA THR A 249 -13.02 0.92 19.37
C THR A 249 -14.08 1.43 18.40
N GLY A 250 -14.21 0.82 17.21
CA GLY A 250 -15.22 1.15 16.20
C GLY A 250 -14.83 2.27 15.23
N GLY A 251 -13.61 2.79 15.31
CA GLY A 251 -13.05 3.68 14.30
C GLY A 251 -12.51 2.91 13.09
N LEU A 252 -11.80 3.62 12.22
CA LEU A 252 -11.26 3.07 10.98
C LEU A 252 -9.84 3.60 10.74
N VAL A 253 -8.90 2.72 10.45
CA VAL A 253 -7.61 3.09 9.85
C VAL A 253 -7.73 2.95 8.34
N ILE A 254 -7.42 4.02 7.59
CA ILE A 254 -7.29 3.99 6.14
C ILE A 254 -5.88 4.38 5.73
N ALA A 255 -5.44 3.93 4.55
CA ALA A 255 -4.25 4.46 3.90
C ALA A 255 -4.49 4.71 2.41
N THR A 256 -3.74 5.67 1.86
CA THR A 256 -3.83 6.10 0.46
C THR A 256 -2.46 6.50 -0.07
N ALA A 257 -2.27 6.43 -1.38
CA ALA A 257 -1.14 7.05 -2.04
C ALA A 257 -1.35 8.57 -2.09
N VAL A 258 -0.27 9.34 -1.99
CA VAL A 258 -0.27 10.79 -2.19
C VAL A 258 0.82 11.18 -3.18
N GLN A 259 0.55 12.22 -3.95
CA GLN A 259 1.47 12.80 -4.92
C GLN A 259 1.71 14.27 -4.55
N LEU A 260 2.95 14.66 -4.30
CA LEU A 260 3.34 16.06 -4.11
C LEU A 260 4.01 16.58 -5.38
N ASP A 261 3.35 17.49 -6.07
CA ASP A 261 3.90 18.18 -7.23
C ASP A 261 4.49 19.52 -6.79
N THR A 262 5.80 19.69 -6.97
CA THR A 262 6.52 20.91 -6.63
C THR A 262 7.02 21.60 -7.90
N THR A 263 6.64 22.86 -8.07
CA THR A 263 7.08 23.72 -9.16
C THR A 263 8.12 24.71 -8.65
N VAL A 264 9.29 24.74 -9.28
CA VAL A 264 10.28 25.80 -9.10
C VAL A 264 10.22 26.73 -10.29
N THR A 265 9.86 28.00 -10.08
CA THR A 265 9.72 29.00 -11.15
C THR A 265 10.79 30.08 -11.00
N LYS A 266 11.39 30.50 -12.13
CA LYS A 266 12.40 31.55 -12.21
C LYS A 266 11.76 32.94 -12.11
N THR A 267 12.34 33.87 -11.33
CA THR A 267 11.77 35.23 -11.10
C THR A 267 12.33 36.33 -12.01
N ASP A 268 13.44 36.07 -12.69
CA ASP A 268 14.13 37.02 -13.58
C ASP A 268 14.57 36.29 -14.86
N ASP A 269 14.18 36.78 -16.03
CA ASP A 269 14.54 36.17 -17.31
C ASP A 269 16.04 36.30 -17.62
N ASP A 270 16.72 37.34 -17.12
CA ASP A 270 18.12 37.67 -17.45
C ASP A 270 19.17 36.84 -16.66
N ILE A 271 18.76 36.12 -15.60
CA ILE A 271 19.66 35.22 -14.86
C ILE A 271 19.72 33.81 -15.50
N ILE A 272 20.68 33.00 -15.05
CA ILE A 272 20.68 31.55 -15.31
C ILE A 272 20.48 30.84 -13.97
N LEU A 273 19.30 30.23 -13.80
CA LEU A 273 18.96 29.45 -12.61
C LEU A 273 19.17 27.96 -12.89
N ARG A 274 19.80 27.24 -11.96
CA ARG A 274 20.22 25.85 -12.12
C ARG A 274 20.01 25.06 -10.83
N LEU A 275 19.34 23.92 -10.93
CA LEU A 275 19.13 23.00 -9.81
C LEU A 275 20.05 21.78 -9.99
N GLY A 276 20.88 21.51 -8.99
CA GLY A 276 21.71 20.30 -8.91
C GLY A 276 21.12 19.29 -7.93
N SER A 277 21.98 18.49 -7.28
CA SER A 277 21.56 17.45 -6.33
C SER A 277 20.57 16.48 -6.99
N LEU A 278 19.63 15.89 -6.25
CA LEU A 278 18.65 14.93 -6.77
C LEU A 278 17.81 15.48 -7.94
N PHE A 279 17.52 16.80 -7.98
CA PHE A 279 16.80 17.41 -9.10
C PHE A 279 17.58 17.31 -10.41
N GLY A 280 18.82 17.82 -10.40
CA GLY A 280 19.69 17.77 -11.58
C GLY A 280 20.09 16.36 -11.96
N ALA A 281 20.31 15.49 -10.97
CA ALA A 281 20.72 14.12 -11.18
C ALA A 281 19.63 13.24 -11.79
N LEU A 282 18.39 13.32 -11.29
CA LEU A 282 17.27 12.58 -11.88
C LEU A 282 16.91 13.10 -13.27
N TYR A 283 16.98 14.42 -13.49
CA TYR A 283 16.72 15.02 -14.80
C TYR A 283 17.75 14.61 -15.87
N SER A 284 19.05 14.65 -15.55
CA SER A 284 20.10 14.37 -16.54
C SER A 284 20.58 12.92 -16.60
N GLY A 285 20.24 12.10 -15.60
CA GLY A 285 20.76 10.74 -15.42
C GLY A 285 22.23 10.68 -15.00
N GLU A 286 22.81 11.78 -14.49
CA GLU A 286 24.23 11.87 -14.07
C GLU A 286 24.34 12.34 -12.61
N ALA A 287 25.21 11.74 -11.80
CA ALA A 287 25.28 11.98 -10.35
C ALA A 287 25.53 13.45 -9.95
N ASP A 288 26.31 14.18 -10.74
CA ASP A 288 26.60 15.62 -10.62
C ASP A 288 25.81 16.47 -11.63
N GLY A 289 24.71 15.91 -12.14
CA GLY A 289 23.78 16.51 -13.09
C GLY A 289 23.15 17.82 -12.62
N VAL A 290 22.71 18.61 -13.60
CA VAL A 290 22.10 19.93 -13.39
C VAL A 290 20.96 20.13 -14.39
N VAL A 291 19.80 20.55 -13.88
CA VAL A 291 18.69 21.06 -14.70
C VAL A 291 18.71 22.59 -14.70
N GLU A 292 18.67 23.20 -15.89
CA GLU A 292 18.54 24.65 -16.06
C GLU A 292 17.05 25.03 -16.03
N VAL A 293 16.69 26.02 -15.22
CA VAL A 293 15.30 26.49 -15.09
C VAL A 293 15.07 27.59 -16.12
N ASP A 294 14.57 27.21 -17.30
CA ASP A 294 14.27 28.16 -18.39
C ASP A 294 13.10 29.08 -18.03
N SER A 295 11.99 28.48 -17.54
CA SER A 295 10.86 29.20 -16.94
C SER A 295 10.44 28.55 -15.62
N SER A 296 10.12 27.26 -15.66
CA SER A 296 9.87 26.42 -14.50
C SER A 296 10.53 25.04 -14.63
N VAL A 297 10.71 24.35 -13.50
CA VAL A 297 10.99 22.92 -13.40
C VAL A 297 9.94 22.31 -12.49
N TYR A 298 9.39 21.17 -12.90
CA TYR A 298 8.44 20.38 -12.12
C TYR A 298 9.14 19.19 -11.49
N ALA A 299 8.76 18.83 -10.27
CA ALA A 299 9.18 17.61 -9.61
C ALA A 299 8.01 16.97 -8.88
N THR A 300 7.79 15.69 -9.16
CA THR A 300 6.73 14.89 -8.54
C THR A 300 7.33 13.94 -7.52
N TYR A 301 6.75 13.90 -6.32
CA TYR A 301 7.10 12.96 -5.27
C TYR A 301 5.90 12.05 -4.95
N TYR A 302 6.15 10.78 -4.64
CA TYR A 302 5.14 9.86 -4.10
C TYR A 302 5.42 9.51 -2.64
N SER A 303 4.36 9.21 -1.90
CA SER A 303 4.38 8.65 -0.55
C SER A 303 3.05 7.94 -0.29
N THR A 304 3.01 7.08 0.73
CA THR A 304 1.80 6.44 1.24
C THR A 304 1.53 7.01 2.63
N ILE A 305 0.31 7.47 2.91
CA ILE A 305 -0.07 8.06 4.19
C ILE A 305 -1.19 7.25 4.84
N ALA A 306 -1.15 7.12 6.18
CA ALA A 306 -2.21 6.46 6.96
C ALA A 306 -2.91 7.42 7.91
N PHE A 307 -4.23 7.27 8.01
CA PHE A 307 -5.11 8.05 8.88
C PHE A 307 -5.91 7.14 9.81
N TYR A 308 -6.14 7.57 11.05
CA TYR A 308 -7.17 7.04 11.94
C TYR A 308 -8.36 8.00 11.97
N ILE A 309 -9.55 7.45 11.72
CA ILE A 309 -10.83 8.14 11.72
C ILE A 309 -11.61 7.65 12.95
N PRO A 310 -11.90 8.53 13.92
CA PRO A 310 -12.67 8.18 15.11
C PRO A 310 -14.12 7.71 14.80
N PRO A 311 -14.71 6.87 15.66
CA PRO A 311 -16.11 6.46 15.55
C PRO A 311 -17.07 7.64 15.74
N ALA A 312 -18.25 7.55 15.15
CA ALA A 312 -19.30 8.57 15.23
C ALA A 312 -19.63 8.95 16.69
N GLY A 313 -19.67 10.26 16.95
CA GLY A 313 -19.90 10.80 18.28
C GLY A 313 -18.64 10.98 19.15
N SER A 314 -17.44 10.72 18.62
CA SER A 314 -16.22 11.29 19.20
C SER A 314 -16.12 12.80 18.90
N ASP A 315 -15.45 13.54 19.80
CA ASP A 315 -15.03 14.92 19.60
C ASP A 315 -13.58 15.01 19.06
N ASP A 316 -12.89 13.87 18.88
CA ASP A 316 -11.51 13.79 18.39
C ASP A 316 -11.41 14.08 16.87
N PRO A 317 -10.32 14.71 16.39
CA PRO A 317 -10.08 14.93 14.96
C PRO A 317 -9.66 13.64 14.25
N VAL A 318 -9.56 13.68 12.92
CA VAL A 318 -8.83 12.65 12.16
C VAL A 318 -7.34 12.74 12.54
N HIS A 319 -6.71 11.60 12.82
CA HIS A 319 -5.30 11.54 13.16
C HIS A 319 -4.48 11.02 11.98
N VAL A 320 -3.49 11.80 11.52
CA VAL A 320 -2.42 11.30 10.65
C VAL A 320 -1.52 10.39 11.49
N LEU A 321 -1.53 9.09 11.19
CA LEU A 321 -0.80 8.08 11.96
C LEU A 321 0.68 7.99 11.58
N GLY A 322 0.98 8.24 10.30
CA GLY A 322 2.29 7.97 9.72
C GLY A 322 2.29 8.16 8.21
N ALA A 323 3.49 8.12 7.62
CA ALA A 323 3.68 8.05 6.17
C ALA A 323 4.88 7.14 5.82
N SER A 324 5.01 6.76 4.55
CA SER A 324 6.30 6.38 3.97
C SER A 324 7.09 7.63 3.56
N ASP A 325 8.39 7.48 3.33
CA ASP A 325 9.25 8.59 2.89
C ASP A 325 8.78 9.19 1.55
N MET A 326 9.01 10.49 1.35
CA MET A 326 8.66 11.16 0.09
C MET A 326 9.68 10.86 -1.01
N MET A 327 9.36 9.91 -1.89
CA MET A 327 10.22 9.47 -2.99
C MET A 327 10.09 10.39 -4.19
N LEU A 328 11.17 11.09 -4.56
CA LEU A 328 11.24 11.87 -5.79
C LEU A 328 11.13 10.93 -7.00
N TYR A 329 10.06 11.06 -7.77
CA TYR A 329 9.69 10.16 -8.85
C TYR A 329 10.12 10.67 -10.22
N SER A 330 9.95 11.98 -10.46
CA SER A 330 10.30 12.60 -11.73
C SER A 330 10.76 14.04 -11.53
N VAL A 331 11.54 14.53 -12.49
CA VAL A 331 11.87 15.94 -12.68
C VAL A 331 11.73 16.23 -14.17
N THR A 332 10.92 17.22 -14.53
CA THR A 332 10.60 17.56 -15.93
C THR A 332 10.60 19.06 -16.14
N LYS A 333 10.60 19.47 -17.41
CA LYS A 333 10.37 20.86 -17.83
C LYS A 333 9.08 20.99 -18.65
N PRO A 334 8.53 22.22 -18.80
CA PRO A 334 7.36 22.47 -19.64
C PRO A 334 7.48 22.01 -21.10
N GLU A 335 8.71 21.92 -21.65
CA GLU A 335 8.96 21.43 -23.02
C GLU A 335 9.06 19.90 -23.16
N ASP A 336 9.01 19.15 -22.05
CA ASP A 336 9.07 17.68 -22.03
C ASP A 336 7.66 17.02 -22.06
N GLU A 337 6.58 17.81 -21.96
CA GLU A 337 5.16 17.40 -21.98
C GLU A 337 4.48 17.48 -23.38
#